data_AF-A0A7G5XCU4-F1
#
_entry.id   AF-A0A7G5XCU4-F1
#
_cell.length_a   1.000
_cell.length_b   1.000
_cell.length_c   1.000
_cell.angle_alpha   90.00
_cell.angle_beta   90.00
_cell.angle_gamma   90.00
#
_symmetry.space_group_name_H-M   'P 1'
#
loop_
_entity.id
_entity.type
_entity.pdbx_description
1 polymer ?
#
loop_
_entity_poly.entity_id
_entity_poly.type
_entity_poly.pdbx_seq_one_letter_code
_entity_poly.pdbx_strand_id
1 'polypeptide(L)'
;MKLILAIFFSCSLFTASSQRDTTRRDTSWSRSPHRPFLLSIMQAPVLEGRATAVTIVPRERICFDKIFKLKTQTSIGAAEGCLFINTEKGLMASTPIKRGAAPPCDLNINRPDFGLVLIGLKGNTYNYFNAKKKDRLEHWVTTGNSENYQYQFISSAESIALTRRAESKLFIGGKAKAWAYKAEGRPETWWLFGKTEPERIMMTPKKFLGSYAVGYQYTDKGLFIIMQVTAPNYSAEVTDIQDMDICFDPSSFKMFEEEQNTQMTASIRRQREKIAKEEAKQEQEPACQSKKTILLNYQKESLNRQEQNMQSARQGNLSQNVRTQQAQVDLMNYDDAIQQMIYETELKLCRAQQRQSRNPSQSTQRKIDCLQNALATQQQTKQQFQQINTQYRNEPGKQYSEKARAMMRAITPCD
;
A
#
# COMPACT_ATOMS: atom_id res chain seq x y z
N MET A 1 69.48 -21.78 10.79
CA MET A 1 69.93 -23.01 11.47
C MET A 1 68.86 -23.40 12.48
N LYS A 2 68.37 -24.64 12.43
CA LYS A 2 67.30 -25.21 13.26
C LYS A 2 67.75 -25.34 14.73
N LEU A 3 66.82 -25.18 15.69
CA LEU A 3 66.48 -26.20 16.73
C LEU A 3 65.45 -25.62 17.75
N ILE A 4 64.25 -26.23 17.83
CA ILE A 4 63.67 -26.99 18.97
C ILE A 4 63.18 -26.10 20.13
N LEU A 5 61.88 -25.83 20.26
CA LEU A 5 60.78 -26.67 20.79
C LEU A 5 60.91 -26.99 22.30
N ALA A 6 60.14 -26.28 23.13
CA ALA A 6 59.70 -26.76 24.43
C ALA A 6 58.29 -26.23 24.72
N ILE A 7 57.34 -27.15 24.66
CA ILE A 7 55.93 -27.01 24.98
C ILE A 7 55.80 -27.11 26.50
N PHE A 8 55.18 -26.13 27.15
CA PHE A 8 54.65 -26.28 28.51
C PHE A 8 53.14 -26.17 28.48
N PHE A 9 52.51 -27.34 28.63
CA PHE A 9 51.10 -27.51 28.94
C PHE A 9 50.91 -27.18 30.43
N SER A 10 50.33 -26.02 30.76
CA SER A 10 49.76 -25.76 32.08
C SER A 10 48.26 -25.97 32.02
N CYS A 11 47.86 -27.14 32.53
CA CYS A 11 46.49 -27.56 32.71
C CYS A 11 45.89 -26.82 33.91
N SER A 12 45.35 -25.62 33.68
CA SER A 12 44.57 -24.90 34.69
C SER A 12 43.17 -25.48 34.76
N LEU A 13 42.94 -26.33 35.76
CA LEU A 13 41.63 -26.73 36.26
C LEU A 13 40.88 -25.47 36.71
N PHE A 14 40.11 -24.85 35.82
CA PHE A 14 39.05 -23.96 36.22
C PHE A 14 37.92 -24.83 36.76
N THR A 15 37.89 -24.98 38.08
CA THR A 15 36.67 -25.26 38.83
C THR A 15 35.63 -24.22 38.41
N ALA A 16 34.69 -24.65 37.57
CA ALA A 16 33.48 -23.91 37.30
C ALA A 16 32.76 -23.73 38.64
N SER A 17 32.91 -22.55 39.25
CA SER A 17 31.96 -22.10 40.24
C SER A 17 30.62 -22.00 39.49
N SER A 18 29.79 -23.02 39.70
CA SER A 18 28.35 -22.96 39.45
C SER A 18 27.79 -21.87 40.38
N GLN A 19 28.04 -20.61 40.05
CA GLN A 19 27.14 -19.53 40.39
C GLN A 19 25.83 -19.91 39.71
N ARG A 20 24.96 -20.55 40.50
CA ARG A 20 23.54 -20.62 40.20
C ARG A 20 23.12 -19.18 39.98
N ASP A 21 22.99 -18.82 38.72
CA ASP A 21 22.34 -17.60 38.31
C ASP A 21 20.90 -17.71 38.79
N THR A 22 20.66 -17.26 40.02
CA THR A 22 19.34 -16.99 40.55
C THR A 22 18.86 -15.70 39.90
N THR A 23 18.79 -15.70 38.57
CA THR A 23 17.98 -14.75 37.82
C THR A 23 16.56 -14.97 38.30
N ARG A 24 16.15 -14.07 39.18
CA ARG A 24 14.79 -13.78 39.63
C ARG A 24 13.76 -14.36 38.65
N ARG A 25 13.19 -15.53 38.97
CA ARG A 25 12.03 -16.08 38.25
C ARG A 25 10.86 -15.15 38.54
N ASP A 26 10.68 -14.14 37.69
CA ASP A 26 9.77 -13.03 37.92
C ASP A 26 8.29 -13.45 37.84
N THR A 27 7.50 -12.77 38.66
CA THR A 27 6.27 -13.29 39.29
C THR A 27 4.97 -12.91 38.56
N SER A 28 5.01 -12.02 37.56
CA SER A 28 3.83 -11.55 36.81
C SER A 28 3.25 -12.64 35.89
N TRP A 29 4.12 -13.34 35.15
CA TRP A 29 3.75 -14.40 34.22
C TRP A 29 3.46 -15.74 34.93
N SER A 30 4.34 -16.14 35.85
CA SER A 30 4.33 -17.48 36.46
C SER A 30 3.20 -17.69 37.48
N ARG A 31 2.70 -16.61 38.11
CA ARG A 31 1.65 -16.61 39.14
C ARG A 31 0.31 -16.01 38.69
N SER A 32 0.14 -15.69 37.40
CA SER A 32 -1.10 -15.11 36.90
C SER A 32 -2.25 -16.14 36.90
N PRO A 33 -3.45 -15.79 37.39
CA PRO A 33 -4.65 -16.64 37.25
C PRO A 33 -5.05 -16.82 35.78
N HIS A 34 -4.56 -15.98 34.87
CA HIS A 34 -4.82 -16.04 33.44
C HIS A 34 -3.76 -16.81 32.65
N ARG A 35 -2.88 -17.56 33.34
CA ARG A 35 -1.76 -18.27 32.71
C ARG A 35 -2.14 -19.15 31.50
N PRO A 36 -3.25 -19.91 31.49
CA PRO A 36 -3.65 -20.67 30.29
C PRO A 36 -3.86 -19.78 29.06
N PHE A 37 -4.57 -18.66 29.23
CA PHE A 37 -4.78 -17.66 28.17
C PHE A 37 -3.45 -17.02 27.74
N LEU A 38 -2.61 -16.62 28.69
CA LEU A 38 -1.32 -16.01 28.37
C LEU A 38 -0.42 -16.96 27.59
N LEU A 39 -0.40 -18.25 27.95
CA LEU A 39 0.32 -19.29 27.23
C LEU A 39 -0.22 -19.49 25.81
N SER A 40 -1.52 -19.36 25.59
CA SER A 40 -2.13 -19.55 24.27
C SER A 40 -1.80 -18.38 23.32
N ILE A 41 -1.75 -17.15 23.84
CA ILE A 41 -1.41 -15.97 23.02
C ILE A 41 0.10 -15.79 22.84
N MET A 42 0.97 -16.29 23.72
CA MET A 42 2.44 -16.15 23.58
C MET A 42 3.07 -17.26 22.76
N GLN A 43 2.58 -17.44 21.53
CA GLN A 43 3.10 -18.40 20.57
C GLN A 43 3.13 -17.76 19.18
N ALA A 44 4.32 -17.75 18.57
CA ALA A 44 4.51 -17.35 17.18
C ALA A 44 5.57 -18.26 16.52
N PRO A 45 5.25 -19.55 16.26
CA PRO A 45 6.22 -20.54 15.79
C PRO A 45 7.06 -20.06 14.60
N VAL A 46 6.47 -19.31 13.67
CA VAL A 46 7.18 -18.79 12.49
C VAL A 46 8.28 -17.78 12.84
N LEU A 47 8.08 -16.93 13.86
CA LEU A 47 9.06 -15.93 14.29
C LEU A 47 10.19 -16.55 15.12
N GLU A 48 9.89 -17.65 15.81
CA GLU A 48 10.82 -18.43 16.62
C GLU A 48 11.63 -19.44 15.78
N GLY A 49 11.35 -19.56 14.48
CA GLY A 49 12.01 -20.53 13.59
C GLY A 49 11.52 -21.97 13.75
N ARG A 50 10.40 -22.18 14.46
CA ARG A 50 9.75 -23.50 14.63
C ARG A 50 8.80 -23.85 13.48
N ALA A 51 8.42 -22.85 12.66
CA ALA A 51 7.64 -23.02 11.44
C ALA A 51 8.21 -22.16 10.30
N THR A 52 7.82 -22.45 9.06
CA THR A 52 8.31 -21.73 7.87
C THR A 52 7.23 -20.83 7.29
N ALA A 53 7.57 -19.57 7.02
CA ALA A 53 6.66 -18.63 6.39
C ALA A 53 6.21 -19.10 5.00
N VAL A 54 4.93 -18.91 4.69
CA VAL A 54 4.34 -19.32 3.40
C VAL A 54 4.14 -18.13 2.48
N THR A 55 4.14 -18.39 1.17
CA THR A 55 3.74 -17.41 0.17
C THR A 55 2.22 -17.47 0.06
N ILE A 56 1.56 -16.33 0.23
CA ILE A 56 0.10 -16.23 0.01
C ILE A 56 -0.24 -16.43 -1.47
N VAL A 57 -1.23 -17.27 -1.74
CA VAL A 57 -1.90 -17.38 -3.04
C VAL A 57 -3.23 -16.63 -2.94
N PRO A 58 -3.51 -15.60 -3.77
CA PRO A 58 -4.59 -14.65 -3.51
C PRO A 58 -6.01 -15.20 -3.59
N ARG A 59 -6.20 -16.41 -4.13
CA ARG A 59 -7.52 -17.04 -4.28
C ARG A 59 -7.68 -18.31 -3.45
N GLU A 60 -6.70 -18.62 -2.60
CA GLU A 60 -6.78 -19.75 -1.68
C GLU A 60 -7.36 -19.31 -0.32
N ARG A 61 -8.06 -20.23 0.35
CA ARG A 61 -8.61 -20.00 1.68
C ARG A 61 -7.47 -19.81 2.69
N ILE A 62 -7.61 -18.80 3.54
CA ILE A 62 -6.62 -18.43 4.56
C ILE A 62 -7.30 -18.41 5.92
N CYS A 63 -6.69 -19.02 6.92
CA CYS A 63 -7.20 -19.01 8.28
C CYS A 63 -6.20 -18.32 9.21
N PHE A 64 -6.71 -17.69 10.26
CA PHE A 64 -5.95 -16.96 11.27
C PHE A 64 -6.30 -17.55 12.62
N ASP A 65 -5.29 -17.76 13.47
CA ASP A 65 -5.45 -18.34 14.81
C ASP A 65 -5.53 -17.29 15.92
N LYS A 66 -5.27 -16.01 15.60
CA LYS A 66 -5.38 -14.90 16.55
C LYS A 66 -6.09 -13.70 15.95
N ILE A 67 -6.88 -13.03 16.79
CA ILE A 67 -7.51 -11.74 16.49
C ILE A 67 -7.09 -10.73 17.55
N PHE A 68 -6.48 -9.62 17.13
CA PHE A 68 -6.09 -8.50 17.95
C PHE A 68 -7.06 -7.35 17.65
N LYS A 69 -7.80 -6.89 18.66
CA LYS A 69 -8.61 -5.66 18.54
C LYS A 69 -7.74 -4.47 18.86
N LEU A 70 -7.76 -3.48 17.98
CA LEU A 70 -6.86 -2.34 18.02
C LEU A 70 -7.64 -1.05 18.21
N LYS A 71 -7.11 -0.19 19.07
CA LYS A 71 -7.49 1.22 19.17
C LYS A 71 -6.29 2.08 18.81
N THR A 72 -6.49 3.02 17.92
CA THR A 72 -5.48 3.98 17.49
C THR A 72 -5.93 5.40 17.75
N GLN A 73 -4.98 6.27 18.10
CA GLN A 73 -5.18 7.70 18.24
C GLN A 73 -4.21 8.40 17.28
N THR A 74 -4.74 9.26 16.43
CA THR A 74 -3.95 10.12 15.53
C THR A 74 -4.31 11.59 15.77
N SER A 75 -3.61 12.52 15.12
CA SER A 75 -3.97 13.94 15.09
C SER A 75 -5.38 14.20 14.56
N ILE A 76 -5.94 13.27 13.79
CA ILE A 76 -7.26 13.40 13.17
C ILE A 76 -8.36 12.64 13.96
N GLY A 77 -8.01 12.08 15.12
CA GLY A 77 -8.97 11.44 16.05
C GLY A 77 -8.69 9.96 16.32
N ALA A 78 -9.57 9.40 17.16
CA ALA A 78 -9.56 7.99 17.55
C ALA A 78 -10.17 7.12 16.44
N ALA A 79 -9.60 5.92 16.27
CA ALA A 79 -10.06 4.99 15.25
C ALA A 79 -9.75 3.54 15.68
N GLU A 80 -10.62 2.60 15.32
CA GLU A 80 -10.56 1.20 15.76
C GLU A 80 -10.48 0.24 14.58
N GLY A 81 -9.88 -0.93 14.79
CA GLY A 81 -9.67 -1.93 13.75
C GLY A 81 -9.33 -3.30 14.31
N CYS A 82 -9.22 -4.29 13.42
CA CYS A 82 -8.87 -5.66 13.76
C CYS A 82 -7.63 -6.09 13.00
N LEU A 83 -6.74 -6.81 13.69
CA LEU A 83 -5.57 -7.47 13.13
C LEU A 83 -5.73 -8.98 13.33
N PHE A 84 -5.72 -9.72 12.23
CA PHE A 84 -5.81 -11.17 12.19
C PHE A 84 -4.42 -11.72 11.95
N ILE A 85 -4.00 -12.72 12.70
CA ILE A 85 -2.65 -13.26 12.64
C ILE A 85 -2.70 -14.78 12.49
N ASN A 86 -1.96 -15.30 11.52
CA ASN A 86 -1.60 -16.71 11.44
C ASN A 86 -0.16 -16.88 11.94
N THR A 87 -0.03 -17.40 13.16
CA THR A 87 1.24 -17.52 13.90
C THR A 87 2.15 -18.63 13.36
N GLU A 88 1.60 -19.61 12.66
CA GLU A 88 2.34 -20.73 12.06
C GLU A 88 2.86 -20.40 10.65
N LYS A 89 2.01 -19.75 9.84
CA LYS A 89 2.28 -19.44 8.44
C LYS A 89 2.95 -18.08 8.24
N GLY A 90 2.98 -17.23 9.28
CA GLY A 90 3.55 -15.89 9.19
C GLY A 90 2.74 -14.96 8.31
N LEU A 91 1.43 -14.99 8.49
CA LEU A 91 0.49 -14.15 7.76
C LEU A 91 -0.19 -13.20 8.71
N MET A 92 -0.47 -11.99 8.24
CA MET A 92 -1.29 -11.04 8.97
C MET A 92 -2.25 -10.35 8.02
N ALA A 93 -3.48 -10.14 8.48
CA ALA A 93 -4.45 -9.32 7.78
C ALA A 93 -4.97 -8.22 8.69
N SER A 94 -5.23 -7.05 8.13
CA SER A 94 -5.84 -5.95 8.87
C SER A 94 -7.02 -5.37 8.11
N THR A 95 -8.13 -5.17 8.81
CA THR A 95 -9.22 -4.34 8.29
C THR A 95 -8.81 -2.87 8.34
N PRO A 96 -9.28 -2.03 7.40
CA PRO A 96 -9.12 -0.58 7.50
C PRO A 96 -9.58 -0.08 8.87
N ILE A 97 -8.77 0.80 9.48
CA ILE A 97 -9.16 1.43 10.74
C ILE A 97 -10.30 2.42 10.45
N LYS A 98 -11.39 2.32 11.22
CA LYS A 98 -12.57 3.19 11.08
C LYS A 98 -12.68 4.13 12.28
N ARG A 99 -13.05 5.39 12.03
CA ARG A 99 -13.36 6.34 13.10
C ARG A 99 -14.77 6.09 13.62
N GLY A 100 -14.97 6.27 14.92
CA GLY A 100 -16.25 6.02 15.57
C GLY A 100 -16.36 4.59 16.06
N ALA A 101 -17.35 3.83 15.57
CA ALA A 101 -17.63 2.48 16.04
C ALA A 101 -16.59 1.45 15.53
N ALA A 102 -16.16 0.56 16.42
CA ALA A 102 -15.34 -0.61 16.09
C ALA A 102 -15.93 -1.37 14.89
N PRO A 103 -15.16 -1.64 13.82
CA PRO A 103 -15.61 -2.55 12.79
C PRO A 103 -15.78 -3.96 13.40
N PRO A 104 -16.79 -4.74 12.97
CA PRO A 104 -16.86 -6.13 13.39
C PRO A 104 -15.67 -6.90 12.82
N CYS A 105 -15.01 -7.69 13.68
CA CYS A 105 -13.85 -8.51 13.35
C CYS A 105 -14.26 -9.87 12.74
N ASP A 106 -15.14 -9.87 11.75
CA ASP A 106 -15.86 -11.07 11.27
C ASP A 106 -15.56 -11.48 9.81
N LEU A 107 -14.56 -10.88 9.15
CA LEU A 107 -14.14 -11.16 7.76
C LEU A 107 -15.28 -11.32 6.75
N ASN A 108 -16.44 -10.69 6.99
CA ASN A 108 -17.62 -10.84 6.15
C ASN A 108 -17.47 -10.08 4.83
N ILE A 109 -17.24 -10.84 3.74
CA ILE A 109 -17.02 -10.34 2.39
C ILE A 109 -18.27 -9.74 1.73
N ASN A 110 -19.47 -9.93 2.30
CA ASN A 110 -20.71 -9.39 1.72
C ASN A 110 -20.98 -7.93 2.13
N ARG A 111 -20.13 -7.34 2.97
CA ARG A 111 -20.28 -5.94 3.39
C ARG A 111 -19.87 -4.99 2.27
N PRO A 112 -20.67 -3.96 1.94
CA PRO A 112 -20.32 -2.98 0.90
C PRO A 112 -18.99 -2.27 1.14
N ASP A 113 -18.60 -2.11 2.40
CA ASP A 113 -17.39 -1.44 2.86
C ASP A 113 -16.31 -2.43 3.35
N PHE A 114 -16.38 -3.69 2.90
CA PHE A 114 -15.35 -4.68 3.17
C PHE A 114 -14.01 -4.24 2.59
N GLY A 115 -12.98 -4.31 3.43
CA GLY A 115 -11.59 -4.11 3.07
C GLY A 115 -10.71 -4.98 3.95
N LEU A 116 -9.69 -5.59 3.36
CA LEU A 116 -8.72 -6.42 4.06
C LEU A 116 -7.35 -6.26 3.39
N VAL A 117 -6.37 -5.80 4.16
CA VAL A 117 -4.97 -5.78 3.73
C VAL A 117 -4.31 -7.02 4.29
N LEU A 118 -3.85 -7.92 3.43
CA LEU A 118 -3.19 -9.17 3.77
C LEU A 118 -1.71 -9.07 3.42
N ILE A 119 -0.85 -9.46 4.35
CA ILE A 119 0.60 -9.35 4.25
C ILE A 119 1.23 -10.63 4.80
N GLY A 120 2.17 -11.22 4.05
CA GLY A 120 2.95 -12.38 4.49
C GLY A 120 4.39 -11.98 4.84
N LEU A 121 5.04 -12.71 5.75
CA LEU A 121 6.46 -12.49 6.10
C LEU A 121 7.42 -12.66 4.91
N LYS A 122 7.00 -13.37 3.84
CA LYS A 122 7.74 -13.45 2.57
C LYS A 122 7.61 -12.19 1.70
N GLY A 123 6.87 -11.19 2.14
CA GLY A 123 6.77 -9.89 1.48
C GLY A 123 5.69 -9.82 0.39
N ASN A 124 4.91 -10.86 0.14
CA ASN A 124 3.76 -10.69 -0.75
C ASN A 124 2.55 -10.09 -0.01
N THR A 125 1.87 -9.17 -0.68
CA THR A 125 0.83 -8.31 -0.13
C THR A 125 -0.37 -8.23 -1.07
N TYR A 126 -1.57 -8.26 -0.49
CA TYR A 126 -2.83 -8.22 -1.24
C TYR A 126 -3.82 -7.32 -0.52
N ASN A 127 -4.50 -6.46 -1.27
CA ASN A 127 -5.59 -5.66 -0.73
C ASN A 127 -6.90 -6.12 -1.36
N TYR A 128 -7.72 -6.79 -0.55
CA TYR A 128 -9.07 -7.20 -0.91
C TYR A 128 -10.04 -6.09 -0.55
N PHE A 129 -10.94 -5.76 -1.45
CA PHE A 129 -11.96 -4.75 -1.23
C PHE A 129 -13.19 -5.02 -2.08
N ASN A 130 -14.31 -4.43 -1.66
CA ASN A 130 -15.52 -4.46 -2.45
C ASN A 130 -15.75 -3.13 -3.16
N ALA A 131 -16.27 -3.21 -4.38
CA ALA A 131 -16.74 -2.05 -5.13
C ALA A 131 -18.23 -2.24 -5.46
N LYS A 132 -19.05 -1.25 -5.12
CA LYS A 132 -20.44 -1.21 -5.54
C LYS A 132 -20.53 -0.69 -6.97
N LYS A 133 -21.05 -1.50 -7.88
CA LYS A 133 -21.26 -1.11 -9.28
C LYS A 133 -22.71 -1.36 -9.65
N LYS A 134 -23.49 -0.27 -9.79
CA LYS A 134 -24.94 -0.33 -9.93
C LYS A 134 -25.54 -1.12 -8.74
N ASP A 135 -26.33 -2.15 -9.01
CA ASP A 135 -26.98 -3.00 -8.01
C ASP A 135 -26.20 -4.29 -7.66
N ARG A 136 -24.90 -4.35 -8.01
CA ARG A 136 -24.05 -5.51 -7.74
C ARG A 136 -22.83 -5.12 -6.89
N LEU A 137 -22.46 -6.02 -6.00
CA LEU A 137 -21.23 -5.96 -5.22
C LEU A 137 -20.16 -6.76 -5.97
N GLU A 138 -19.09 -6.10 -6.39
CA GLU A 138 -17.96 -6.75 -7.03
C GLU A 138 -16.82 -6.89 -6.02
N HIS A 139 -16.18 -8.07 -6.02
CA HIS A 139 -15.08 -8.42 -5.13
C HIS A 139 -13.76 -8.32 -5.88
N TRP A 140 -12.86 -7.45 -5.42
CA TRP A 140 -11.61 -7.13 -6.09
C TRP A 140 -10.40 -7.32 -5.18
N VAL A 141 -9.34 -7.90 -5.71
CA VAL A 141 -8.03 -7.97 -5.05
C VAL A 141 -7.00 -7.21 -5.88
N THR A 142 -6.23 -6.34 -5.24
CA THR A 142 -5.01 -5.77 -5.82
C THR A 142 -3.79 -6.48 -5.27
N THR A 143 -2.86 -6.85 -6.14
CA THR A 143 -1.60 -7.52 -5.80
C THR A 143 -0.44 -6.53 -5.71
N GLY A 144 -0.55 -5.37 -6.38
CA GLY A 144 0.55 -4.40 -6.44
C GLY A 144 1.84 -4.99 -7.02
N ASN A 145 1.72 -6.02 -7.87
CA ASN A 145 2.80 -6.85 -8.40
C ASN A 145 3.64 -7.57 -7.32
N SER A 146 3.14 -7.71 -6.09
CA SER A 146 3.88 -8.29 -4.97
C SER A 146 4.18 -9.80 -5.11
N GLU A 147 3.47 -10.47 -6.02
CA GLU A 147 3.72 -11.86 -6.43
C GLU A 147 5.10 -12.03 -7.07
N ASN A 148 5.46 -11.11 -7.96
CA ASN A 148 6.71 -11.14 -8.71
C ASN A 148 7.79 -10.27 -8.06
N TYR A 149 7.39 -9.21 -7.37
CA TYR A 149 8.27 -8.24 -6.73
C TYR A 149 7.89 -8.11 -5.26
N GLN A 150 8.44 -8.98 -4.42
CA GLN A 150 8.12 -9.00 -3.00
C GLN A 150 8.31 -7.63 -2.35
N TYR A 151 7.32 -7.22 -1.56
CA TYR A 151 7.42 -6.07 -0.69
C TYR A 151 8.54 -6.30 0.32
N GLN A 152 9.57 -5.47 0.25
CA GLN A 152 10.59 -5.44 1.27
C GLN A 152 10.01 -4.67 2.45
N PHE A 153 9.68 -5.36 3.54
CA PHE A 153 9.50 -4.70 4.83
C PHE A 153 10.79 -3.94 5.13
N ILE A 154 10.75 -2.62 4.89
CA ILE A 154 11.84 -1.65 4.94
C ILE A 154 13.17 -2.31 5.35
N SER A 155 13.96 -2.68 4.35
CA SER A 155 15.27 -3.33 4.49
C SER A 155 16.29 -2.48 5.26
N SER A 156 15.91 -1.28 5.71
CA SER A 156 16.71 -0.31 6.44
C SER A 156 16.23 -0.01 7.86
N ALA A 157 15.22 -0.71 8.39
CA ALA A 157 14.95 -0.58 9.81
C ALA A 157 16.10 -1.28 10.56
N GLU A 158 17.00 -0.48 11.13
CA GLU A 158 18.11 -1.00 11.93
C GLU A 158 17.55 -1.75 13.14
N SER A 159 18.36 -2.65 13.69
CA SER A 159 17.98 -3.25 14.96
C SER A 159 17.95 -2.17 16.04
N ILE A 160 16.86 -2.07 16.78
CA ILE A 160 16.65 -1.02 17.78
C ILE A 160 16.93 -1.61 19.16
N ALA A 161 17.89 -1.03 19.87
CA ALA A 161 18.13 -1.33 21.28
C ALA A 161 17.07 -0.62 22.13
N LEU A 162 16.34 -1.39 22.93
CA LEU A 162 15.37 -0.86 23.88
C LEU A 162 15.79 -1.16 25.31
N THR A 163 15.64 -0.15 26.17
CA THR A 163 15.88 -0.25 27.61
C THR A 163 14.56 -0.18 28.36
N ARG A 164 14.34 -1.13 29.26
CA ARG A 164 13.17 -1.20 30.13
C ARG A 164 13.14 0.00 31.08
N ARG A 165 11.96 0.50 31.37
CA ARG A 165 11.69 1.56 32.35
C ARG A 165 10.91 1.00 33.53
N ALA A 166 10.76 1.80 34.58
CA ALA A 166 10.09 1.38 35.81
C ALA A 166 8.56 1.31 35.65
N GLU A 167 8.00 1.97 34.64
CA GLU A 167 6.56 2.00 34.39
C GLU A 167 6.04 0.67 33.84
N SER A 168 4.87 0.27 34.32
CA SER A 168 4.12 -0.88 33.79
C SER A 168 2.64 -0.54 33.70
N LYS A 169 1.94 -1.20 32.77
CA LYS A 169 0.51 -1.02 32.54
C LYS A 169 -0.16 -2.39 32.37
N LEU A 170 -1.41 -2.46 32.82
CA LEU A 170 -2.28 -3.62 32.64
C LEU A 170 -3.08 -3.46 31.34
N PHE A 171 -3.17 -4.54 30.56
CA PHE A 171 -3.86 -4.62 29.28
C PHE A 171 -4.87 -5.77 29.28
N ILE A 172 -5.80 -5.75 28.31
CA ILE A 172 -6.80 -6.81 28.09
C ILE A 172 -7.56 -7.12 29.39
N GLY A 173 -8.13 -6.09 30.02
CA GLY A 173 -8.89 -6.25 31.27
C GLY A 173 -8.07 -6.77 32.45
N GLY A 174 -6.76 -6.51 32.51
CA GLY A 174 -5.89 -6.94 33.61
C GLY A 174 -5.19 -8.28 33.39
N LYS A 175 -5.45 -8.97 32.28
CA LYS A 175 -4.87 -10.29 32.01
C LYS A 175 -3.37 -10.24 31.75
N ALA A 176 -2.90 -9.18 31.08
CA ALA A 176 -1.51 -9.01 30.69
C ALA A 176 -0.90 -7.75 31.33
N LYS A 177 0.27 -7.88 31.96
CA LYS A 177 1.05 -6.75 32.48
C LYS A 177 2.25 -6.51 31.56
N ALA A 178 2.31 -5.36 30.91
CA ALA A 178 3.40 -4.99 30.03
C ALA A 178 4.26 -3.88 30.65
N TRP A 179 5.54 -3.87 30.32
CA TRP A 179 6.50 -2.87 30.79
C TRP A 179 6.86 -1.87 29.71
N ALA A 180 7.13 -0.64 30.11
CA ALA A 180 7.59 0.39 29.20
C ALA A 180 9.06 0.13 28.78
N TYR A 181 9.33 0.27 27.49
CA TYR A 181 10.65 0.21 26.88
C TYR A 181 10.85 1.43 26.00
N LYS A 182 12.06 2.00 26.01
CA LYS A 182 12.42 3.15 25.16
C LYS A 182 13.78 2.95 24.50
N ALA A 183 13.90 3.41 23.26
CA ALA A 183 15.18 3.58 22.59
C ALA A 183 15.77 4.95 22.97
N GLU A 184 17.09 5.05 22.94
CA GLU A 184 17.79 6.32 23.12
C GLU A 184 17.50 7.28 21.96
N GLY A 185 17.31 8.57 22.25
CA GLY A 185 17.04 9.60 21.24
C GLY A 185 15.67 9.51 20.55
N ARG A 186 14.82 8.55 20.94
CA ARG A 186 13.52 8.31 20.31
C ARG A 186 12.35 8.74 21.21
N PRO A 187 11.34 9.43 20.66
CA PRO A 187 10.19 9.87 21.44
C PRO A 187 9.22 8.72 21.77
N GLU A 188 9.28 7.62 21.02
CA GLU A 188 8.33 6.51 21.18
C GLU A 188 8.57 5.71 22.46
N THR A 189 7.48 5.21 23.03
CA THR A 189 7.49 4.25 24.14
C THR A 189 6.75 3.00 23.72
N TRP A 190 7.41 1.85 23.84
CA TRP A 190 6.85 0.53 23.54
C TRP A 190 6.46 -0.17 24.83
N TRP A 191 5.22 -0.62 24.94
CA TRP A 191 4.73 -1.40 26.07
C TRP A 191 4.77 -2.87 25.70
N LEU A 192 5.74 -3.60 26.25
CA LEU A 192 6.04 -4.97 25.85
C LEU A 192 5.60 -5.97 26.90
N PHE A 193 4.85 -6.97 26.45
CA PHE A 193 4.48 -8.14 27.22
C PHE A 193 5.33 -9.34 26.79
N GLY A 194 5.87 -10.09 27.74
CA GLY A 194 6.71 -11.25 27.46
C GLY A 194 6.77 -12.21 28.66
N LYS A 195 7.35 -13.40 28.45
CA LYS A 195 7.56 -14.39 29.52
C LYS A 195 8.63 -13.94 30.52
N THR A 196 9.51 -13.06 30.09
CA THR A 196 10.62 -12.47 30.84
C THR A 196 10.62 -10.97 30.65
N GLU A 197 11.21 -10.24 31.59
CA GLU A 197 11.23 -8.77 31.61
C GLU A 197 12.68 -8.24 31.69
N PRO A 198 13.52 -8.53 30.68
CA PRO A 198 14.93 -8.13 30.68
C PRO A 198 15.09 -6.60 30.68
N GLU A 199 16.18 -6.10 31.28
CA GLU A 199 16.46 -4.66 31.29
C GLU A 199 16.74 -4.09 29.90
N ARG A 200 17.27 -4.90 29.00
CA ARG A 200 17.60 -4.53 27.62
C ARG A 200 17.23 -5.63 26.65
N ILE A 201 16.69 -5.22 25.50
CA ILE A 201 16.37 -6.09 24.36
C ILE A 201 16.81 -5.44 23.05
N MET A 202 17.00 -6.25 22.02
CA MET A 202 17.25 -5.83 20.65
C MET A 202 16.09 -6.25 19.76
N MET A 203 15.35 -5.28 19.22
CA MET A 203 14.28 -5.53 18.26
C MET A 203 14.84 -5.61 16.85
N THR A 204 14.56 -6.70 16.13
CA THR A 204 14.91 -6.83 14.71
C THR A 204 13.64 -6.75 13.86
N PRO A 205 13.56 -5.83 12.87
CA PRO A 205 12.32 -5.60 12.12
C PRO A 205 11.89 -6.76 11.23
N LYS A 206 12.83 -7.61 10.78
CA LYS A 206 12.51 -8.84 10.03
C LYS A 206 11.81 -9.92 10.87
N LYS A 207 11.67 -9.70 12.19
CA LYS A 207 11.02 -10.65 13.11
C LYS A 207 9.81 -10.04 13.81
N PHE A 208 9.01 -9.33 13.04
CA PHE A 208 7.79 -8.69 13.48
C PHE A 208 6.59 -9.24 12.71
N LEU A 209 5.51 -9.57 13.42
CA LEU A 209 4.23 -9.98 12.85
C LEU A 209 3.15 -9.13 13.49
N GLY A 210 2.81 -8.03 12.82
CA GLY A 210 1.86 -7.06 13.33
C GLY A 210 1.65 -5.87 12.39
N SER A 211 0.72 -5.00 12.77
CA SER A 211 0.40 -3.78 12.03
C SER A 211 0.26 -2.62 13.02
N TYR A 212 0.36 -1.38 12.55
CA TYR A 212 0.23 -0.19 13.41
C TYR A 212 1.20 -0.19 14.61
N ALA A 213 2.41 -0.74 14.41
CA ALA A 213 3.46 -0.89 15.41
C ALA A 213 3.09 -1.76 16.64
N VAL A 214 1.99 -2.52 16.58
CA VAL A 214 1.57 -3.49 17.61
C VAL A 214 1.50 -4.90 17.01
N GLY A 215 1.70 -5.92 17.86
CA GLY A 215 1.75 -7.33 17.42
C GLY A 215 2.95 -8.08 17.99
N TYR A 216 3.27 -9.22 17.38
CA TYR A 216 4.38 -10.05 17.84
C TYR A 216 5.73 -9.51 17.40
N GLN A 217 6.70 -9.51 18.31
CA GLN A 217 8.08 -9.16 18.04
C GLN A 217 9.01 -10.20 18.65
N TYR A 218 9.86 -10.81 17.84
CA TYR A 218 10.94 -11.65 18.35
C TYR A 218 12.22 -10.83 18.48
N THR A 219 12.88 -10.99 19.63
CA THR A 219 14.09 -10.24 20.02
C THR A 219 15.24 -11.20 20.31
N ASP A 220 16.41 -10.67 20.66
CA ASP A 220 17.50 -11.46 21.22
C ASP A 220 17.15 -12.15 22.56
N LYS A 221 16.10 -11.68 23.26
CA LYS A 221 15.59 -12.26 24.52
C LYS A 221 14.32 -13.10 24.34
N GLY A 222 13.94 -13.41 23.10
CA GLY A 222 12.77 -14.24 22.79
C GLY A 222 11.56 -13.43 22.32
N LEU A 223 10.38 -14.07 22.38
CA LEU A 223 9.13 -13.52 21.86
C LEU A 223 8.46 -12.56 22.85
N PHE A 224 8.04 -11.41 22.34
CA PHE A 224 7.24 -10.40 23.01
C PHE A 224 6.00 -10.06 22.18
N ILE A 225 4.99 -9.50 22.84
CA ILE A 225 3.87 -8.81 22.19
C ILE A 225 4.02 -7.32 22.51
N ILE A 226 4.05 -6.49 21.47
CA ILE A 226 3.93 -5.04 21.60
C ILE A 226 2.45 -4.73 21.84
N MET A 227 2.09 -4.49 23.10
CA MET A 227 0.72 -4.21 23.54
C MET A 227 0.29 -2.80 23.19
N GLN A 228 1.22 -1.85 23.23
CA GLN A 228 0.96 -0.45 22.87
C GLN A 228 2.23 0.24 22.41
N VAL A 229 2.09 1.15 21.45
CA VAL A 229 3.10 2.17 21.12
C VAL A 229 2.51 3.54 21.35
N THR A 230 3.27 4.42 22.00
CA THR A 230 2.90 5.83 22.21
C THR A 230 3.98 6.74 21.66
N ALA A 231 3.60 7.70 20.84
CA ALA A 231 4.41 8.76 20.24
C ALA A 231 3.62 10.09 20.27
N PRO A 232 4.25 11.27 20.06
CA PRO A 232 3.61 12.58 20.29
C PRO A 232 2.26 12.81 19.58
N ASN A 233 2.08 12.28 18.37
CA ASN A 233 0.85 12.45 17.57
C ASN A 233 0.23 11.11 17.15
N TYR A 234 0.65 10.02 17.79
CA TYR A 234 0.27 8.67 17.40
C TYR A 234 0.29 7.73 18.61
N SER A 235 -0.80 7.00 18.82
CA SER A 235 -0.75 5.79 19.65
C SER A 235 -1.54 4.67 19.01
N ALA A 236 -1.12 3.44 19.30
CA ALA A 236 -1.84 2.23 18.95
C ALA A 236 -1.78 1.28 20.14
N GLU A 237 -2.92 0.73 20.53
CA GLU A 237 -3.09 -0.14 21.69
C GLU A 237 -3.91 -1.39 21.31
N VAL A 238 -3.45 -2.55 21.77
CA VAL A 238 -4.19 -3.81 21.71
C VAL A 238 -5.17 -3.84 22.88
N THR A 239 -6.46 -3.75 22.59
CA THR A 239 -7.52 -3.70 23.61
C THR A 239 -8.01 -5.10 23.99
N ASP A 240 -7.96 -6.05 23.06
CA ASP A 240 -8.38 -7.44 23.25
C ASP A 240 -7.55 -8.38 22.35
N ILE A 241 -7.31 -9.61 22.82
CA ILE A 241 -6.71 -10.68 22.02
C ILE A 241 -7.58 -11.93 22.16
N GLN A 242 -7.97 -12.49 21.02
CA GLN A 242 -8.80 -13.68 20.94
C GLN A 242 -8.02 -14.81 20.25
N ASP A 243 -8.13 -16.01 20.82
CA ASP A 243 -7.63 -17.24 20.24
C ASP A 243 -8.79 -17.92 19.51
N MET A 244 -8.82 -17.79 18.20
CA MET A 244 -9.97 -18.18 17.38
C MET A 244 -9.49 -18.54 15.99
N ASP A 245 -9.97 -19.66 15.46
CA ASP A 245 -9.78 -20.03 14.06
C ASP A 245 -10.84 -19.32 13.20
N ILE A 246 -10.42 -18.25 12.52
CA ILE A 246 -11.26 -17.52 11.57
C ILE A 246 -10.67 -17.63 10.17
N CYS A 247 -11.50 -18.00 9.21
CA CYS A 247 -11.07 -18.16 7.83
C CYS A 247 -11.67 -17.10 6.91
N PHE A 248 -10.83 -16.64 5.98
CA PHE A 248 -11.17 -15.80 4.85
C PHE A 248 -11.12 -16.65 3.58
N ASP A 249 -12.21 -16.63 2.81
CA ASP A 249 -12.31 -17.28 1.51
C ASP A 249 -12.31 -16.20 0.40
N PRO A 250 -11.19 -16.00 -0.31
CA PRO A 250 -11.09 -15.04 -1.40
C PRO A 250 -11.48 -15.60 -2.77
N SER A 251 -12.07 -16.79 -2.87
CA SER A 251 -12.34 -17.46 -4.16
C SER A 251 -13.19 -16.61 -5.13
N SER A 252 -14.09 -15.77 -4.60
CA SER A 252 -14.95 -14.85 -5.35
C SER A 252 -14.26 -13.57 -5.82
N PHE A 253 -13.07 -13.25 -5.30
CA PHE A 253 -12.34 -12.04 -5.63
C PHE A 253 -11.63 -12.18 -6.98
N LYS A 254 -11.72 -11.12 -7.80
CA LYS A 254 -11.06 -11.00 -9.10
C LYS A 254 -9.82 -10.12 -8.99
N MET A 255 -8.78 -10.45 -9.73
CA MET A 255 -7.58 -9.62 -9.79
C MET A 255 -7.89 -8.32 -10.55
N PHE A 256 -7.77 -7.19 -9.85
CA PHE A 256 -8.10 -5.88 -10.39
C PHE A 256 -7.15 -5.51 -11.54
N GLU A 257 -5.86 -5.78 -11.38
CA GLU A 257 -4.84 -5.50 -12.38
C GLU A 257 -5.06 -6.30 -13.68
N GLU A 258 -5.48 -7.56 -13.58
CA GLU A 258 -5.76 -8.41 -14.76
C GLU A 258 -6.95 -7.87 -15.57
N GLU A 259 -8.04 -7.51 -14.90
CA GLU A 259 -9.21 -6.90 -15.53
C GLU A 259 -8.86 -5.54 -16.17
N GLN A 260 -8.16 -4.68 -15.43
CA GLN A 260 -7.72 -3.37 -15.93
C GLN A 260 -6.87 -3.53 -17.19
N ASN A 261 -5.91 -4.47 -17.17
CA ASN A 261 -5.05 -4.77 -18.29
C ASN A 261 -5.84 -5.25 -19.52
N THR A 262 -6.77 -6.19 -19.32
CA THR A 262 -7.61 -6.73 -20.39
C THR A 262 -8.47 -5.64 -21.04
N GLN A 263 -9.12 -4.81 -20.23
CA GLN A 263 -9.95 -3.71 -20.71
C GLN A 263 -9.12 -2.66 -21.47
N MET A 264 -7.94 -2.33 -20.96
CA MET A 264 -7.08 -1.31 -21.58
C MET A 264 -6.48 -1.80 -22.90
N THR A 265 -6.00 -3.05 -22.98
CA THR A 265 -5.55 -3.64 -24.25
C THR A 265 -6.69 -3.67 -25.28
N ALA A 266 -7.90 -4.05 -24.87
CA ALA A 266 -9.06 -4.02 -25.77
C ALA A 266 -9.42 -2.59 -26.22
N SER A 267 -9.33 -1.60 -25.32
CA SER A 267 -9.54 -0.19 -25.64
C SER A 267 -8.52 0.34 -26.65
N ILE A 268 -7.23 0.08 -26.43
CA ILE A 268 -6.14 0.48 -27.33
C ILE A 268 -6.35 -0.12 -28.73
N ARG A 269 -6.70 -1.41 -28.82
CA ARG A 269 -6.99 -2.06 -30.11
C ARG A 269 -8.15 -1.37 -30.84
N ARG A 270 -9.27 -1.11 -30.14
CA ARG A 270 -10.43 -0.41 -30.72
C ARG A 270 -10.06 1.01 -31.17
N GLN A 271 -9.24 1.73 -30.41
CA GLN A 271 -8.80 3.07 -30.79
C GLN A 271 -7.89 3.04 -32.02
N ARG A 272 -6.97 2.06 -32.13
CA ARG A 272 -6.16 1.85 -33.35
C ARG A 272 -7.01 1.59 -34.58
N GLU A 273 -8.00 0.70 -34.47
CA GLU A 273 -8.95 0.43 -35.57
C GLU A 273 -9.74 1.68 -35.97
N LYS A 274 -10.16 2.50 -34.99
CA LYS A 274 -10.84 3.76 -35.24
C LYS A 274 -9.94 4.76 -35.97
N ILE A 275 -8.69 4.90 -35.54
CA ILE A 275 -7.70 5.77 -36.19
C ILE A 275 -7.47 5.31 -37.64
N ALA A 276 -7.25 4.02 -37.88
CA ALA A 276 -7.04 3.48 -39.22
C ALA A 276 -8.23 3.75 -40.16
N LYS A 277 -9.46 3.63 -39.65
CA LYS A 277 -10.68 4.00 -40.39
C LYS A 277 -10.75 5.49 -40.70
N GLU A 278 -10.36 6.35 -39.76
CA GLU A 278 -10.33 7.80 -39.97
C GLU A 278 -9.25 8.24 -40.94
N GLU A 279 -8.10 7.56 -40.97
CA GLU A 279 -7.03 7.79 -41.95
C GLU A 279 -7.45 7.44 -43.38
N ALA A 280 -8.21 6.35 -43.54
CA ALA A 280 -8.74 5.96 -44.85
C ALA A 280 -9.77 6.96 -45.41
N LYS A 281 -10.38 7.79 -44.54
CA LYS A 281 -11.33 8.84 -44.97
C LYS A 281 -10.57 10.09 -45.40
N GLN A 282 -10.87 10.60 -46.59
CA GLN A 282 -10.43 11.95 -46.96
C GLN A 282 -11.13 13.02 -46.10
N GLU A 283 -10.43 14.11 -45.77
CA GLU A 283 -11.05 15.25 -45.12
C GLU A 283 -12.02 15.95 -46.07
N GLN A 284 -13.22 16.28 -45.58
CA GLN A 284 -14.25 16.98 -46.37
C GLN A 284 -13.79 18.39 -46.76
N GLU A 285 -12.95 18.99 -45.92
CA GLU A 285 -12.31 20.28 -46.11
C GLU A 285 -10.81 20.09 -46.40
N PRO A 286 -10.36 20.03 -47.67
CA PRO A 286 -8.96 19.72 -47.99
C PRO A 286 -7.94 20.62 -47.27
N ALA A 287 -8.29 21.89 -47.04
CA ALA A 287 -7.47 22.86 -46.29
C ALA A 287 -7.20 22.44 -44.82
N CYS A 288 -8.05 21.59 -44.23
CA CYS A 288 -7.93 21.09 -42.87
C CYS A 288 -7.27 19.71 -42.77
N GLN A 289 -6.86 19.11 -43.90
CA GLN A 289 -6.24 17.79 -43.94
C GLN A 289 -4.95 17.71 -43.11
N SER A 290 -4.16 18.78 -43.06
CA SER A 290 -2.93 18.84 -42.25
C SER A 290 -3.23 18.73 -40.75
N LYS A 291 -4.24 19.46 -40.25
CA LYS A 291 -4.69 19.40 -38.85
C LYS A 291 -5.25 18.03 -38.48
N LYS A 292 -6.01 17.40 -39.39
CA LYS A 292 -6.46 16.01 -39.21
C LYS A 292 -5.27 15.05 -39.08
N THR A 293 -4.28 15.19 -39.95
CA THR A 293 -3.08 14.33 -39.93
C THR A 293 -2.30 14.48 -38.63
N ILE A 294 -2.11 15.71 -38.14
CA ILE A 294 -1.46 15.98 -36.84
C ILE A 294 -2.20 15.30 -35.69
N LEU A 295 -3.53 15.44 -35.63
CA LEU A 295 -4.34 14.81 -34.60
C LEU A 295 -4.19 13.28 -34.62
N LEU A 296 -4.32 12.65 -35.79
CA LEU A 296 -4.25 11.19 -35.92
C LEU A 296 -2.86 10.64 -35.57
N ASN A 297 -1.79 11.32 -36.02
CA ASN A 297 -0.43 10.95 -35.65
C ASN A 297 -0.21 11.05 -34.14
N TYR A 298 -0.68 12.13 -33.50
CA TYR A 298 -0.57 12.29 -32.06
C TYR A 298 -1.35 11.21 -31.29
N GLN A 299 -2.56 10.85 -31.75
CA GLN A 299 -3.33 9.76 -31.16
C GLN A 299 -2.58 8.42 -31.25
N LYS A 300 -1.92 8.11 -32.37
CA LYS A 300 -1.09 6.91 -32.50
C LYS A 300 0.08 6.90 -31.53
N GLU A 301 0.78 8.02 -31.41
CA GLU A 301 1.91 8.14 -30.47
C GLU A 301 1.46 8.01 -29.02
N SER A 302 0.32 8.62 -28.65
CA SER A 302 -0.25 8.50 -27.31
C SER A 302 -0.64 7.05 -26.98
N LEU A 303 -1.23 6.32 -27.93
CA LEU A 303 -1.50 4.89 -27.76
C LEU A 303 -0.22 4.07 -27.53
N ASN A 304 0.86 4.38 -28.26
CA ASN A 304 2.15 3.70 -28.06
C ASN A 304 2.74 4.01 -26.68
N ARG A 305 2.65 5.27 -26.21
CA ARG A 305 3.05 5.64 -24.84
C ARG A 305 2.21 4.90 -23.80
N GLN A 306 0.90 4.78 -24.01
CA GLN A 306 0.01 4.05 -23.11
C GLN A 306 0.41 2.56 -23.01
N GLU A 307 0.73 1.90 -24.12
CA GLU A 307 1.24 0.51 -24.09
C GLU A 307 2.58 0.38 -23.35
N GLN A 308 3.51 1.32 -23.55
CA GLN A 308 4.78 1.34 -22.83
C GLN A 308 4.59 1.56 -21.32
N ASN A 309 3.67 2.43 -20.93
CA ASN A 309 3.30 2.67 -19.54
C ASN A 309 2.66 1.42 -18.93
N MET A 310 1.80 0.70 -19.66
CA MET A 310 1.24 -0.58 -19.22
C MET A 310 2.31 -1.62 -18.92
N GLN A 311 3.33 -1.72 -19.78
CA GLN A 311 4.44 -2.64 -19.54
C GLN A 311 5.27 -2.21 -18.34
N SER A 312 5.59 -0.91 -18.24
CA SER A 312 6.39 -0.35 -17.14
C SER A 312 5.68 -0.47 -15.78
N ALA A 313 4.35 -0.34 -15.75
CA ALA A 313 3.53 -0.50 -14.55
C ALA A 313 3.52 -1.94 -14.00
N ARG A 314 4.05 -2.92 -14.74
CA ARG A 314 4.18 -4.32 -14.31
C ARG A 314 5.59 -4.70 -13.83
N GLN A 315 6.59 -3.85 -14.01
CA GLN A 315 8.01 -4.20 -13.84
C GLN A 315 8.56 -3.98 -12.41
N GLY A 316 7.70 -3.78 -11.42
CA GLY A 316 8.14 -3.56 -10.04
C GLY A 316 6.99 -3.58 -9.04
N ASN A 317 7.33 -3.64 -7.76
CA ASN A 317 6.33 -3.56 -6.68
C ASN A 317 5.71 -2.16 -6.66
N LEU A 318 4.38 -2.07 -6.80
CA LEU A 318 3.66 -0.79 -6.86
C LEU A 318 3.78 0.01 -5.56
N SER A 319 4.01 -0.63 -4.41
CA SER A 319 4.16 0.06 -3.13
C SER A 319 5.55 0.67 -2.90
N GLN A 320 6.57 0.26 -3.66
CA GLN A 320 7.97 0.65 -3.39
C GLN A 320 8.73 1.19 -4.60
N ASN A 321 8.34 0.84 -5.82
CA ASN A 321 9.03 1.27 -7.03
C ASN A 321 8.38 2.55 -7.59
N VAL A 322 9.08 3.68 -7.44
CA VAL A 322 8.62 5.00 -7.91
C VAL A 322 8.34 5.00 -9.42
N ARG A 323 9.16 4.31 -10.22
CA ARG A 323 8.96 4.23 -11.68
C ARG A 323 7.69 3.46 -12.02
N THR A 324 7.41 2.37 -11.31
CA THR A 324 6.16 1.61 -11.47
C THR A 324 4.96 2.44 -11.05
N GLN A 325 5.05 3.17 -9.92
CA GLN A 325 4.00 4.10 -9.48
C GLN A 325 3.72 5.18 -10.51
N GLN A 326 4.77 5.80 -11.04
CA GLN A 326 4.65 6.81 -12.09
C GLN A 326 4.00 6.24 -13.34
N ALA A 327 4.46 5.07 -13.82
CA ALA A 327 3.87 4.41 -14.98
C ALA A 327 2.38 4.10 -14.79
N GLN A 328 1.95 3.70 -13.58
CA GLN A 328 0.54 3.48 -13.25
C GLN A 328 -0.28 4.78 -13.30
N VAL A 329 0.28 5.89 -12.81
CA VAL A 329 -0.34 7.22 -12.91
C VAL A 329 -0.43 7.67 -14.37
N ASP A 330 0.61 7.42 -15.16
CA ASP A 330 0.70 7.78 -16.57
C ASP A 330 -0.19 6.92 -17.48
N LEU A 331 -0.88 5.89 -16.96
CA LEU A 331 -1.96 5.22 -17.70
C LEU A 331 -3.18 6.12 -17.89
N MET A 332 -3.36 7.11 -17.03
CA MET A 332 -4.45 8.10 -17.08
C MET A 332 -3.98 9.46 -17.65
N ASN A 333 -2.79 9.50 -18.26
CA ASN A 333 -2.02 10.68 -18.68
C ASN A 333 -2.87 11.90 -19.10
N TYR A 334 -3.04 12.86 -18.18
CA TYR A 334 -3.78 14.09 -18.45
C TYR A 334 -3.08 14.99 -19.47
N ASP A 335 -1.74 14.96 -19.57
CA ASP A 335 -0.99 15.74 -20.56
C ASP A 335 -1.33 15.30 -21.98
N ASP A 336 -1.45 13.98 -22.20
CA ASP A 336 -1.90 13.44 -23.50
C ASP A 336 -3.37 13.80 -23.77
N ALA A 337 -4.24 13.70 -22.75
CA ALA A 337 -5.65 14.03 -22.90
C ALA A 337 -5.87 15.52 -23.28
N ILE A 338 -5.21 16.46 -22.61
CA ILE A 338 -5.35 17.89 -22.92
C ILE A 338 -4.75 18.23 -24.28
N GLN A 339 -3.63 17.63 -24.64
CA GLN A 339 -3.01 17.88 -25.94
C GLN A 339 -3.86 17.32 -27.10
N GLN A 340 -4.48 16.16 -26.89
CA GLN A 340 -5.44 15.62 -27.84
C GLN A 340 -6.64 16.56 -27.99
N MET A 341 -7.19 17.09 -26.89
CA MET A 341 -8.28 18.08 -26.94
C MET A 341 -7.91 19.34 -27.71
N ILE A 342 -6.68 19.83 -27.57
CA ILE A 342 -6.15 20.97 -28.32
C ILE A 342 -6.20 20.67 -29.83
N TYR A 343 -5.64 19.54 -30.27
CA TYR A 343 -5.65 19.17 -31.69
C TYR A 343 -7.05 18.92 -32.25
N GLU A 344 -7.94 18.32 -31.46
CA GLU A 344 -9.35 18.16 -31.83
C GLU A 344 -10.05 19.52 -32.00
N THR A 345 -9.78 20.47 -31.10
CA THR A 345 -10.34 21.83 -31.15
C THR A 345 -9.79 22.61 -32.34
N GLU A 346 -8.50 22.52 -32.63
CA GLU A 346 -7.89 23.13 -33.82
C GLU A 346 -8.50 22.60 -35.13
N LEU A 347 -8.73 21.29 -35.24
CA LEU A 347 -9.38 20.70 -36.40
C LEU A 347 -10.83 21.17 -36.55
N LYS A 348 -11.59 21.21 -35.45
CA LYS A 348 -12.97 21.75 -35.44
C LYS A 348 -13.00 23.22 -35.84
N LEU A 349 -12.06 24.02 -35.33
CA LEU A 349 -11.94 25.44 -35.64
C LEU A 349 -11.64 25.64 -37.12
N CYS A 350 -10.68 24.89 -37.69
CA CYS A 350 -10.38 24.93 -39.12
C CYS A 350 -11.62 24.63 -39.97
N ARG A 351 -12.35 23.56 -39.65
CA ARG A 351 -13.59 23.19 -40.37
C ARG A 351 -14.65 24.28 -40.27
N ALA A 352 -14.82 24.88 -39.09
CA ALA A 352 -15.79 25.97 -38.90
C ALA A 352 -15.41 27.22 -39.70
N GLN A 353 -14.13 27.59 -39.74
CA GLN A 353 -13.63 28.71 -40.53
C GLN A 353 -13.80 28.49 -42.03
N GLN A 354 -13.53 27.28 -42.54
CA GLN A 354 -13.77 26.93 -43.95
C GLN A 354 -15.27 26.96 -44.32
N ARG A 355 -16.15 26.54 -43.41
CA ARG A 355 -17.59 26.66 -43.61
C ARG A 355 -18.04 28.12 -43.61
N GLN A 356 -17.49 28.94 -42.71
CA GLN A 356 -17.79 30.37 -42.63
C GLN A 356 -17.32 31.12 -43.88
N SER A 357 -16.17 30.76 -44.47
CA SER A 357 -15.68 31.39 -45.69
C SER A 357 -16.52 31.03 -46.92
N ARG A 358 -17.06 29.80 -46.98
CA ARG A 358 -17.96 29.37 -48.07
C ARG A 358 -19.38 29.88 -47.91
N ASN A 359 -19.93 29.78 -46.70
CA ASN A 359 -21.31 30.15 -46.35
C ASN A 359 -21.32 30.91 -45.02
N PRO A 360 -21.15 32.25 -45.06
CA PRO A 360 -21.14 33.07 -43.86
C PRO A 360 -22.45 32.93 -43.07
N SER A 361 -22.37 32.61 -41.78
CA SER A 361 -23.53 32.56 -40.90
C SER A 361 -23.18 33.02 -39.49
N GLN A 362 -24.12 33.69 -38.83
CA GLN A 362 -23.93 34.14 -37.44
C GLN A 362 -23.76 32.95 -36.48
N SER A 363 -24.45 31.84 -36.76
CA SER A 363 -24.31 30.59 -35.98
C SER A 363 -22.89 30.02 -36.09
N THR A 364 -22.32 29.95 -37.29
CA THR A 364 -20.94 29.45 -37.47
C THR A 364 -19.92 30.39 -36.84
N GLN A 365 -20.13 31.72 -36.92
CA GLN A 365 -19.27 32.68 -36.22
C GLN A 365 -19.27 32.47 -34.70
N ARG A 366 -20.45 32.34 -34.06
CA ARG A 366 -20.54 32.06 -32.61
C ARG A 366 -19.82 30.76 -32.24
N LYS A 367 -19.90 29.74 -33.10
CA LYS A 367 -19.19 28.47 -32.92
C LYS A 367 -17.67 28.66 -32.99
N ILE A 368 -17.17 29.48 -33.93
CA ILE A 368 -15.75 29.85 -34.03
C ILE A 368 -15.29 30.53 -32.74
N ASP A 369 -16.04 31.52 -32.25
CA ASP A 369 -15.68 32.27 -31.04
C ASP A 369 -15.63 31.34 -29.81
N CYS A 370 -16.60 30.42 -29.67
CA CYS A 370 -16.58 29.41 -28.61
C CYS A 370 -15.34 28.50 -28.70
N LEU A 371 -15.05 27.98 -29.90
CA LEU A 371 -13.89 27.10 -30.11
C LEU A 371 -12.55 27.82 -29.83
N GLN A 372 -12.45 29.12 -30.15
CA GLN A 372 -11.28 29.94 -29.82
C GLN A 372 -11.11 30.10 -28.30
N ASN A 373 -12.20 30.40 -27.57
CA ASN A 373 -12.17 30.48 -26.11
C ASN A 373 -11.82 29.13 -25.47
N ALA A 374 -12.37 28.04 -25.99
CA ALA A 374 -12.04 26.69 -25.53
C ALA A 374 -10.56 26.38 -25.77
N LEU A 375 -10.02 26.70 -26.95
CA LEU A 375 -8.61 26.49 -27.28
C LEU A 375 -7.67 27.29 -26.35
N ALA A 376 -7.97 28.56 -26.12
CA ALA A 376 -7.20 29.40 -25.19
C ALA A 376 -7.20 28.81 -23.78
N THR A 377 -8.36 28.36 -23.29
CA THR A 377 -8.51 27.69 -21.99
C THR A 377 -7.66 26.42 -21.93
N GLN A 378 -7.73 25.56 -22.95
CA GLN A 378 -6.99 24.31 -22.99
C GLN A 378 -5.47 24.55 -23.01
N GLN A 379 -4.99 25.56 -23.75
CA GLN A 379 -3.59 25.95 -23.78
C GLN A 379 -3.10 26.46 -22.41
N GLN A 380 -3.93 27.27 -21.73
CA GLN A 380 -3.65 27.71 -20.37
C GLN A 380 -3.57 26.53 -19.39
N THR A 381 -4.51 25.58 -19.47
CA THR A 381 -4.48 24.36 -18.64
C THR A 381 -3.24 23.52 -18.91
N LYS A 382 -2.81 23.38 -20.17
CA LYS A 382 -1.56 22.68 -20.51
C LYS A 382 -0.34 23.33 -19.85
N GLN A 383 -0.27 24.67 -19.81
CA GLN A 383 0.79 25.38 -19.09
C GLN A 383 0.71 25.15 -17.57
N GLN A 384 -0.50 25.13 -17.00
CA GLN A 384 -0.70 24.80 -15.59
C GLN A 384 -0.21 23.38 -15.26
N PHE A 385 -0.39 22.41 -16.16
CA PHE A 385 0.16 21.06 -15.94
C PHE A 385 1.69 21.05 -15.83
N GLN A 386 2.39 21.85 -16.64
CA GLN A 386 3.85 21.99 -16.55
C GLN A 386 4.30 22.60 -15.21
N GLN A 387 3.54 23.57 -14.70
CA GLN A 387 3.76 24.15 -13.38
C GLN A 387 3.54 23.11 -12.27
N ILE A 388 2.44 22.34 -12.34
CA ILE A 388 2.12 21.26 -11.39
C ILE A 388 3.21 20.19 -11.38
N ASN A 389 3.69 19.78 -12.56
CA ASN A 389 4.80 18.81 -12.69
C ASN A 389 6.08 19.30 -12.01
N THR A 390 6.36 20.60 -12.10
CA THR A 390 7.54 21.20 -11.47
C THR A 390 7.35 21.33 -9.96
N GLN A 391 6.20 21.84 -9.52
CA GLN A 391 5.90 22.09 -8.11
C GLN A 391 5.83 20.81 -7.28
N TYR A 392 5.31 19.72 -7.85
CA TYR A 392 5.11 18.46 -7.15
C TYR A 392 5.96 17.32 -7.73
N ARG A 393 7.17 17.60 -8.22
CA ARG A 393 8.04 16.66 -8.96
C ARG A 393 8.19 15.28 -8.30
N ASN A 394 8.19 15.21 -6.98
CA ASN A 394 8.39 13.99 -6.19
C ASN A 394 7.09 13.46 -5.53
N GLU A 395 5.94 14.03 -5.86
CA GLU A 395 4.63 13.67 -5.29
C GLU A 395 3.65 13.29 -6.43
N PRO A 396 3.83 12.14 -7.10
CA PRO A 396 3.06 11.77 -8.29
C PRO A 396 1.55 11.70 -8.04
N GLY A 397 1.13 11.24 -6.86
CA GLY A 397 -0.28 11.24 -6.47
C GLY A 397 -0.89 12.64 -6.38
N LYS A 398 -0.11 13.63 -5.94
CA LYS A 398 -0.55 15.03 -5.81
C LYS A 398 -0.56 15.75 -7.16
N GLN A 399 0.44 15.48 -8.00
CA GLN A 399 0.42 15.92 -9.41
C GLN A 399 -0.87 15.47 -10.08
N TYR A 400 -1.20 14.17 -9.94
CA TYR A 400 -2.41 13.60 -10.53
C TYR A 400 -3.67 14.32 -10.03
N SER A 401 -3.84 14.50 -8.71
CA SER A 401 -5.05 15.14 -8.16
C SER A 401 -5.20 16.59 -8.61
N GLU A 402 -4.11 17.36 -8.69
CA GLU A 402 -4.18 18.76 -9.12
C GLU A 402 -4.40 18.88 -10.63
N LYS A 403 -3.77 18.02 -11.44
CA LYS A 403 -4.06 17.94 -12.89
C LYS A 403 -5.51 17.58 -13.16
N ALA A 404 -6.06 16.60 -12.43
CA ALA A 404 -7.47 16.23 -12.55
C ALA A 404 -8.40 17.42 -12.28
N ARG A 405 -8.12 18.21 -11.24
CA ARG A 405 -8.88 19.41 -10.91
C ARG A 405 -8.77 20.48 -12.00
N ALA A 406 -7.58 20.72 -12.53
CA ALA A 406 -7.37 21.67 -13.61
C ALA A 406 -8.02 21.20 -14.93
N MET A 407 -7.99 19.90 -15.23
CA MET A 407 -8.62 19.30 -16.40
C MET A 407 -10.14 19.54 -16.43
N MET A 408 -10.82 19.40 -15.29
CA MET A 408 -12.27 19.64 -15.21
C MET A 408 -12.68 21.05 -15.63
N ARG A 409 -11.78 22.04 -15.51
CA ARG A 409 -12.02 23.42 -15.94
C ARG A 409 -11.79 23.63 -17.45
N ALA A 410 -11.03 22.74 -18.09
CA ALA A 410 -10.69 22.83 -19.51
C ALA A 410 -11.78 22.23 -20.43
N ILE A 411 -12.73 21.49 -19.87
CA ILE A 411 -13.82 20.85 -20.61
C ILE A 411 -14.96 21.87 -20.73
N THR A 412 -14.93 22.65 -21.81
CA THR A 412 -16.03 23.56 -22.18
C THR A 412 -16.73 23.01 -23.42
N PRO A 413 -17.98 22.52 -23.32
CA PRO A 413 -18.72 22.11 -24.50
C PRO A 413 -19.05 23.33 -25.37
N CYS A 414 -18.73 23.21 -26.66
CA CYS A 414 -19.14 24.15 -27.70
C CYS A 414 -20.07 23.39 -28.65
N ASP A 415 -21.37 23.43 -28.38
CA ASP A 415 -22.38 22.83 -29.24
C ASP A 415 -22.69 23.73 -30.45
#